data_AF-A0A0N8V9W4-F1
#
_entry.id   AF-A0A0N8V9W4-F1
#
_cell.length_a   1.000
_cell.length_b   1.000
_cell.length_c   1.000
_cell.angle_alpha   90.00
_cell.angle_beta   90.00
_cell.angle_gamma   90.00
#
_symmetry.space_group_name_H-M   'P 1'
#
loop_
_entity.id
_entity.type
_entity.pdbx_description
1 polymer ?
#
loop_
_entity_poly.entity_id
_entity_poly.type
_entity_poly.pdbx_seq_one_letter_code
_entity_poly.pdbx_strand_id
1 'polypeptide(L)'
;MNHKTPISEFDLLLIANQIIQDHESYLEGMHATHVEEKEGVLVFKGEYFLTEQGLPTEKTTAVFNMFKYLAHQLSPEFTVQK
;
A
#
# COMPACT_ATOMS: atom_id res chain seq x y z
N MET A 1 12.68 -17.36 13.19
CA MET A 1 11.88 -17.29 11.96
C MET A 1 10.77 -16.30 12.25
N ASN A 2 10.66 -15.19 11.50
CA ASN A 2 9.51 -14.31 11.66
C ASN A 2 8.29 -15.04 11.10
N HIS A 3 7.43 -15.52 11.98
CA HIS A 3 6.16 -16.10 11.57
C HIS A 3 5.23 -14.95 11.18
N LYS A 4 5.15 -14.67 9.87
CA LYS A 4 4.17 -13.74 9.32
C LYS A 4 2.76 -14.29 9.57
N THR A 5 1.84 -13.40 9.89
CA THR A 5 0.43 -13.75 10.10
C THR A 5 -0.28 -13.82 8.73
N PRO A 6 -0.90 -14.95 8.36
CA PRO A 6 -1.71 -15.03 7.16
C PRO A 6 -2.93 -14.11 7.27
N ILE A 7 -3.17 -13.27 6.27
CA ILE A 7 -4.28 -12.31 6.26
C ILE A 7 -4.98 -12.32 4.90
N SER A 8 -6.28 -12.01 4.88
CA SER A 8 -6.99 -11.80 3.62
C SER A 8 -6.55 -10.48 2.97
N GLU A 9 -6.64 -10.39 1.64
CA GLU A 9 -6.39 -9.13 0.94
C GLU A 9 -7.29 -8.01 1.48
N PHE A 10 -8.57 -8.30 1.72
CA PHE A 10 -9.55 -7.34 2.21
C PHE A 10 -9.18 -6.76 3.57
N ASP A 11 -8.85 -7.61 4.55
CA ASP A 11 -8.49 -7.15 5.90
C ASP A 11 -7.17 -6.37 5.88
N LEU A 12 -6.21 -6.80 5.06
CA LEU A 12 -4.94 -6.09 4.90
C LEU A 12 -5.14 -4.71 4.27
N LEU A 13 -6.05 -4.57 3.31
CA LEU A 13 -6.40 -3.28 2.72
C LEU A 13 -7.12 -2.36 3.72
N LEU A 14 -7.94 -2.89 4.63
CA LEU A 14 -8.53 -2.09 5.70
C LEU A 14 -7.46 -1.50 6.62
N ILE A 15 -6.50 -2.33 7.06
CA ILE A 15 -5.37 -1.89 7.88
C ILE A 15 -4.53 -0.85 7.13
N ALA A 16 -4.16 -1.16 5.88
CA ALA A 16 -3.33 -0.29 5.06
C ALA A 16 -4.00 1.06 4.83
N ASN A 17 -5.29 1.10 4.52
CA ASN A 17 -6.01 2.35 4.31
C ASN A 17 -6.21 3.16 5.59
N GLN A 18 -6.35 2.52 6.76
CA GLN A 18 -6.33 3.24 8.03
C GLN A 18 -4.96 3.92 8.25
N ILE A 19 -3.86 3.19 8.00
CA ILE A 19 -2.51 3.76 8.10
C ILE A 19 -2.31 4.92 7.11
N ILE A 20 -2.81 4.82 5.88
CA ILE A 20 -2.75 5.90 4.88
C ILE A 20 -3.46 7.15 5.41
N GLN A 21 -4.67 7.01 5.96
CA GLN A 21 -5.48 8.12 6.44
C GLN A 21 -4.85 8.83 7.65
N ASP A 22 -4.19 8.07 8.52
CA ASP A 22 -3.55 8.61 9.74
C ASP A 22 -2.16 9.22 9.49
N HIS A 23 -1.59 9.03 8.29
CA HIS A 23 -0.22 9.46 7.99
C HIS A 23 -0.15 10.96 7.64
N GLU A 24 0.87 11.66 8.13
CA GLU A 24 1.04 13.11 7.94
C GLU A 24 1.12 13.56 6.47
N SER A 25 1.61 12.68 5.59
CA SER A 25 1.71 12.89 4.15
C SER A 25 0.46 12.44 3.36
N TYR A 26 -0.67 12.22 4.04
CA TYR A 26 -1.94 11.88 3.39
C TYR A 26 -2.34 12.92 2.35
N LEU A 27 -2.89 12.45 1.23
CA LEU A 27 -3.50 13.29 0.19
C LEU A 27 -4.94 12.83 -0.01
N GLU A 28 -5.87 13.78 -0.16
CA GLU A 28 -7.26 13.46 -0.45
C GLU A 28 -7.38 12.54 -1.67
N GLY A 29 -8.12 11.44 -1.51
CA GLY A 29 -8.28 10.39 -2.52
C GLY A 29 -7.18 9.32 -2.53
N MET A 30 -6.12 9.45 -1.74
CA MET A 30 -5.08 8.42 -1.63
C MET A 30 -5.64 7.19 -0.91
N HIS A 31 -5.66 6.06 -1.60
CA HIS A 31 -6.09 4.78 -1.03
C HIS A 31 -5.48 3.61 -1.80
N ALA A 32 -5.21 2.52 -1.09
CA ALA A 32 -4.83 1.25 -1.69
C ALA A 32 -6.09 0.46 -2.05
N THR A 33 -6.16 -0.08 -3.26
CA THR A 33 -7.28 -0.89 -3.76
C THR A 33 -6.92 -2.34 -3.98
N HIS A 34 -5.64 -2.67 -4.01
CA HIS A 34 -5.15 -4.02 -4.24
C HIS A 34 -3.79 -4.22 -3.56
N VAL A 35 -3.53 -5.45 -3.12
CA VAL A 35 -2.22 -5.85 -2.61
C VAL A 35 -1.88 -7.27 -3.05
N GLU A 36 -0.66 -7.43 -3.57
CA GLU A 36 -0.10 -8.74 -3.91
C GLU A 36 1.21 -8.96 -3.15
N GLU A 37 1.56 -10.21 -2.84
CA GLU A 37 2.86 -10.55 -2.25
C GLU A 37 3.82 -11.07 -3.32
N LYS A 38 4.97 -10.42 -3.47
CA LYS A 38 6.06 -10.81 -4.38
C LYS A 38 7.33 -11.04 -3.58
N GLU A 39 7.86 -12.25 -3.65
CA GLU A 39 9.13 -12.64 -2.99
C GLU A 39 9.16 -12.27 -1.49
N GLY A 40 8.02 -12.38 -0.80
CA GLY A 40 7.89 -12.05 0.62
C GLY A 40 7.70 -10.56 0.92
N VAL A 41 7.47 -9.72 -0.09
CA VAL A 41 7.20 -8.28 0.05
C VAL A 41 5.79 -7.97 -0.46
N LEU A 42 5.01 -7.24 0.34
CA LEU A 42 3.70 -6.73 -0.03
C LEU A 42 3.85 -5.57 -1.02
N VAL A 43 3.12 -5.62 -2.12
CA VAL A 43 3.10 -4.60 -3.17
C VAL A 43 1.69 -4.04 -3.27
N PHE A 44 1.53 -2.82 -2.75
CA PHE A 44 0.26 -2.10 -2.78
C PHE A 44 0.07 -1.37 -4.11
N LYS A 45 -1.18 -1.35 -4.59
CA LYS A 45 -1.63 -0.60 -5.77
C LYS A 45 -2.88 0.19 -5.45
N GLY A 46 -3.10 1.28 -6.19
CA GLY A 46 -4.22 2.18 -5.97
C GLY A 46 -4.15 3.39 -6.90
N GLU A 47 -4.73 4.50 -6.45
CA GLU A 47 -4.67 5.78 -7.18
C GLU A 47 -3.26 6.37 -7.15
N TYR A 48 -2.71 6.72 -8.32
CA TYR A 48 -1.36 7.27 -8.49
C TYR A 48 -1.35 8.76 -8.87
N PHE A 49 -2.52 9.37 -9.06
CA PHE A 49 -2.69 10.77 -9.47
C PHE A 49 -1.89 11.11 -10.74
N LEU A 50 -1.98 10.23 -11.74
CA LEU A 50 -1.35 10.45 -13.04
C LEU A 50 -2.11 11.49 -13.84
N THR A 51 -1.45 12.11 -14.81
CA THR A 51 -2.14 12.93 -15.81
C THR A 51 -3.04 12.07 -16.70
N GLU A 52 -3.90 12.68 -17.52
CA GLU A 52 -4.72 11.97 -18.51
C GLU A 52 -3.88 11.15 -19.52
N GLN A 53 -2.62 11.54 -19.73
CA GLN A 53 -1.67 10.82 -20.58
C GLN A 53 -0.91 9.71 -19.82
N GLY A 54 -1.23 9.48 -18.54
CA GLY A 54 -0.60 8.48 -17.69
C GLY A 54 0.77 8.88 -17.14
N LEU A 55 1.12 10.17 -17.16
CA LEU A 55 2.43 10.64 -16.68
C LEU A 55 2.40 10.91 -15.17
N PRO A 56 3.49 10.61 -14.44
CA PRO A 56 3.62 10.95 -13.03
C PRO A 56 3.48 12.45 -12.76
N THR A 57 2.88 12.77 -11.63
CA THR A 57 2.80 14.13 -11.07
C THR A 57 3.58 14.21 -9.76
N GLU A 58 3.63 15.39 -9.14
CA GLU A 58 4.17 15.53 -7.78
C GLU A 58 3.44 14.65 -6.77
N LYS A 59 2.11 14.52 -6.91
CA LYS A 59 1.28 13.64 -6.07
C LYS A 59 1.62 12.17 -6.23
N THR A 60 2.01 11.76 -7.43
CA THR A 60 2.45 10.39 -7.71
C THR A 60 3.65 9.99 -6.83
N THR A 61 4.58 10.91 -6.60
CA THR A 61 5.73 10.66 -5.72
C THR A 61 5.29 10.40 -4.28
N ALA A 62 4.31 11.16 -3.78
CA ALA A 62 3.76 10.97 -2.44
C ALA A 62 3.09 9.59 -2.30
N VAL A 63 2.33 9.15 -3.30
CA VAL A 63 1.73 7.81 -3.32
C VAL A 63 2.79 6.72 -3.32
N PHE A 64 3.83 6.83 -4.15
CA PHE A 64 4.92 5.85 -4.16
C PHE A 64 5.60 5.73 -2.80
N ASN A 65 5.85 6.86 -2.13
CA ASN A 65 6.41 6.86 -0.79
C ASN A 65 5.47 6.21 0.23
N MET A 66 4.15 6.46 0.13
CA MET A 66 3.16 5.85 1.00
C MET A 66 3.07 4.33 0.80
N PHE A 67 3.01 3.85 -0.44
CA PHE A 67 2.96 2.41 -0.72
C PHE A 67 4.26 1.71 -0.34
N LYS A 68 5.41 2.37 -0.51
CA LYS A 68 6.69 1.89 0.00
C LYS A 68 6.70 1.81 1.54
N TYR A 69 6.14 2.82 2.21
CA TYR A 69 6.01 2.83 3.66
C TYR A 69 5.14 1.66 4.14
N LEU A 70 3.96 1.47 3.55
CA LEU A 70 3.08 0.33 3.86
C LEU A 70 3.78 -1.02 3.65
N ALA A 71 4.47 -1.20 2.52
CA ALA A 71 5.23 -2.40 2.25
C ALA A 71 6.29 -2.65 3.33
N HIS A 72 7.01 -1.61 3.75
CA HIS A 72 8.04 -1.73 4.79
C HIS A 72 7.45 -2.08 6.16
N GLN A 73 6.33 -1.47 6.55
CA GLN A 73 5.67 -1.72 7.83
C GLN A 73 5.00 -3.10 7.89
N LEU A 74 4.26 -3.46 6.83
CA LEU A 74 3.34 -4.60 6.88
C LEU A 74 3.97 -5.92 6.39
N SER A 75 4.99 -5.87 5.51
CA SER A 75 5.60 -7.11 4.97
C SER A 75 6.29 -7.98 6.04
N PRO A 76 6.91 -7.43 7.10
CA PRO A 76 7.43 -8.23 8.21
C PRO A 76 6.36 -8.92 9.05
N GLU A 77 5.14 -8.38 9.06
CA GLU A 77 4.04 -8.80 9.94
C GLU A 77 3.08 -9.76 9.25
N PHE A 78 2.80 -9.55 7.96
CA PHE A 78 1.71 -10.23 7.25
C PHE A 78 2.17 -10.93 5.96
N THR A 79 1.43 -11.98 5.61
CA THR A 79 1.50 -12.67 4.31
C THR A 79 0.08 -12.84 3.75
N VAL A 80 -0.11 -12.60 2.46
CA VAL A 80 -1.45 -12.62 1.85
C VAL A 80 -1.86 -14.07 1.57
N GLN A 81 -3.04 -14.47 2.06
CA GLN A 81 -3.64 -15.75 1.74
C GLN A 81 -4.08 -15.76 0.27
N LYS A 82 -3.72 -16.81 -0.47
CA LYS A 82 -4.12 -17.00 -1.87
C LYS A 82 -5.51 -17.60 -1.98
#